data_AF-A0A9Q0AKS4-F1
#
_entry.id   AF-A0A9Q0AKS4-F1
#
_cell.length_a   1.000
_cell.length_b   1.000
_cell.length_c   1.000
_cell.angle_alpha   90.00
_cell.angle_beta   90.00
_cell.angle_gamma   90.00
#
_symmetry.space_group_name_H-M   'P 1'
#
loop_
_entity.id
_entity.type
_entity.pdbx_description
1 polymer ?
#
loop_
_entity_poly.entity_id
_entity_poly.type
_entity_poly.pdbx_seq_one_letter_code
_entity_poly.pdbx_strand_id
1 'polypeptide(L)'
;MSCTNIDGDLAPFCLPTSDAQVTAGEQLFVSWDPDFFGDPSTLVQIQADFSPSSGEGKSTGENAFSSNALRAATGSYGWDIRQSVLGNGTDSVNAQLYIAVVSTDGSTQNRTTGPLIKVVSPTAPSSDSNGGVNIVAIIVPVVVGVLILAAIGGYLCAKRRDPGWSLKGMFGLGKTRTPKSALPVAGTREVQMTDMSMGKPQDGRNVFREEIRRQEEARI
;
A
#
# COMPACT_ATOMS: atom_id res chain seq x y z
N MET A 1 15.22 -11.45 -21.13
CA MET A 1 16.29 -10.88 -21.98
C MET A 1 17.57 -11.52 -21.50
N SER A 2 18.26 -12.26 -22.36
CA SER A 2 19.54 -12.90 -22.02
C SER A 2 20.66 -11.88 -22.19
N CYS A 3 21.60 -11.82 -21.24
CA CYS A 3 22.81 -11.00 -21.36
C CYS A 3 23.71 -11.60 -22.44
N THR A 4 24.23 -10.75 -23.33
CA THR A 4 25.21 -11.12 -24.37
C THR A 4 26.37 -10.14 -24.30
N ASN A 5 27.48 -10.56 -23.70
CA ASN A 5 28.73 -9.83 -23.54
C ASN A 5 29.93 -10.79 -23.37
N ILE A 6 30.37 -11.41 -24.46
CA ILE A 6 31.51 -12.33 -24.46
C ILE A 6 32.85 -11.57 -24.46
N ASP A 7 32.94 -10.46 -25.20
CA ASP A 7 34.23 -9.81 -25.52
C ASP A 7 34.32 -8.34 -25.08
N GLY A 8 33.33 -7.82 -24.34
CA GLY A 8 33.33 -6.43 -23.90
C GLY A 8 34.32 -6.14 -22.76
N ASP A 9 34.54 -4.86 -22.47
CA ASP A 9 35.53 -4.38 -21.50
C ASP A 9 35.36 -4.94 -20.08
N LEU A 10 34.12 -5.30 -19.73
CA LEU A 10 33.75 -5.91 -18.45
C LEU A 10 33.19 -7.32 -18.63
N ALA A 11 33.47 -7.99 -19.74
CA ALA A 11 33.02 -9.36 -19.97
C ALA A 11 33.47 -10.28 -18.82
N PRO A 12 32.60 -11.19 -18.35
CA PRO A 12 31.30 -11.53 -18.94
C PRO A 12 30.12 -10.70 -18.41
N PHE A 13 30.33 -9.67 -17.59
CA PHE A 13 29.24 -8.94 -16.94
C PHE A 13 28.45 -8.06 -17.92
N CYS A 14 27.11 -8.10 -17.85
CA CYS A 14 26.27 -7.09 -18.49
C CYS A 14 25.76 -6.04 -17.50
N LEU A 15 25.38 -6.48 -16.31
CA LEU A 15 24.87 -5.61 -15.25
C LEU A 15 25.43 -6.07 -13.90
N PRO A 16 25.69 -5.14 -12.97
CA PRO A 16 25.54 -3.69 -13.09
C PRO A 16 26.62 -3.04 -13.98
N THR A 17 26.42 -1.80 -14.41
CA THR A 17 27.49 -1.00 -15.04
C THR A 17 28.47 -0.50 -13.98
N SER A 18 29.70 -0.16 -14.39
CA SER A 18 30.63 0.54 -13.49
C SER A 18 30.01 1.84 -12.96
N ASP A 19 30.35 2.15 -11.70
CA ASP A 19 29.87 3.28 -10.91
C ASP A 19 28.35 3.31 -10.65
N ALA A 20 27.66 2.19 -10.89
CA ALA A 20 26.27 2.05 -10.49
C ALA A 20 26.12 2.23 -8.98
N GLN A 21 25.12 3.03 -8.59
CA GLN A 21 24.79 3.26 -7.19
C GLN A 21 23.65 2.34 -6.76
N VAL A 22 23.84 1.64 -5.65
CA VAL A 22 22.87 0.68 -5.12
C VAL A 22 22.63 0.96 -3.65
N THR A 23 21.36 1.00 -3.27
CA THR A 23 20.97 1.26 -1.88
C THR A 23 21.07 -0.01 -1.05
N ALA A 24 21.72 0.07 0.11
CA ALA A 24 21.80 -1.09 1.00
C ALA A 24 20.43 -1.45 1.58
N GLY A 25 20.12 -2.75 1.59
CA GLY A 25 18.80 -3.29 1.90
C GLY A 25 17.98 -3.65 0.66
N GLU A 26 18.42 -3.24 -0.53
CA GLU A 26 17.81 -3.67 -1.80
C GLU A 26 18.53 -4.88 -2.40
N GLN A 27 17.81 -5.60 -3.27
CA GLN A 27 18.33 -6.72 -4.03
C GLN A 27 18.90 -6.22 -5.37
N LEU A 28 20.20 -6.44 -5.58
CA LEU A 28 20.88 -6.12 -6.84
C LEU A 28 20.91 -7.33 -7.75
N PHE A 29 20.51 -7.18 -9.01
CA PHE A 29 20.67 -8.23 -10.00
C PHE A 29 22.01 -8.10 -10.72
N VAL A 30 22.88 -9.09 -10.50
CA VAL A 30 24.13 -9.25 -11.24
C VAL A 30 23.84 -10.19 -12.41
N SER A 31 24.19 -9.80 -13.62
CA SER A 31 23.98 -10.61 -14.83
C SER A 31 25.25 -10.72 -15.66
N TRP A 32 25.43 -11.88 -16.29
CA TRP A 32 26.60 -12.20 -17.09
C TRP A 32 26.23 -13.05 -18.30
N ASP A 33 27.14 -13.10 -19.27
CA ASP A 33 27.00 -13.91 -20.46
C ASP A 33 27.42 -15.36 -20.17
N PRO A 34 26.51 -16.34 -20.27
CA PRO A 34 26.85 -17.75 -20.11
C PRO A 34 27.81 -18.29 -21.17
N ASP A 35 27.77 -17.75 -22.39
CA ASP A 35 28.53 -18.26 -23.53
C ASP A 35 30.03 -18.00 -23.38
N PHE A 36 30.41 -17.02 -22.54
CA PHE A 36 31.81 -16.74 -22.16
C PHE A 36 32.53 -17.96 -21.58
N PHE A 37 31.82 -18.83 -20.87
CA PHE A 37 32.43 -19.98 -20.19
C PHE A 37 32.61 -21.20 -21.10
N GLY A 38 32.02 -21.20 -22.31
CA GLY A 38 32.08 -22.29 -23.27
C GLY A 38 31.30 -23.56 -22.89
N ASP A 39 31.21 -23.88 -21.60
CA ASP A 39 30.44 -25.02 -21.07
C ASP A 39 29.33 -24.52 -20.10
N PRO A 40 28.04 -24.78 -20.40
CA PRO A 40 26.92 -24.36 -19.55
C PRO A 40 26.88 -25.06 -18.18
N SER A 41 27.59 -26.18 -18.02
CA SER A 41 27.68 -26.94 -16.77
C SER A 41 28.71 -26.38 -15.79
N THR A 42 29.54 -25.43 -16.23
CA THR A 42 30.54 -24.73 -15.41
C THR A 42 29.87 -24.11 -14.19
N LEU A 43 30.50 -24.30 -13.02
CA LEU A 43 30.05 -23.68 -11.78
C LEU A 43 30.80 -22.37 -11.58
N VAL A 44 30.06 -21.32 -11.23
CA VAL A 44 30.57 -19.97 -10.99
C VAL A 44 30.12 -19.47 -9.63
N GLN A 45 30.92 -18.60 -9.03
CA GLN A 45 30.60 -17.88 -7.80
C GLN A 45 30.75 -16.38 -8.04
N ILE A 46 29.77 -15.62 -7.55
CA ILE A 46 29.83 -14.17 -7.52
C ILE A 46 30.53 -13.78 -6.23
N GLN A 47 31.63 -13.04 -6.36
CA GLN A 47 32.41 -12.54 -5.24
C GLN A 47 32.40 -11.02 -5.26
N ALA A 48 32.49 -10.41 -4.08
CA ALA A 48 32.65 -8.97 -3.98
C ALA A 48 33.67 -8.59 -2.91
N ASP A 49 34.52 -7.63 -3.23
CA ASP A 49 35.49 -7.04 -2.30
C ASP A 49 35.04 -5.62 -1.96
N PHE A 50 35.06 -5.28 -0.68
CA PHE A 50 34.61 -3.96 -0.21
C PHE A 50 35.79 -3.06 0.12
N SER A 51 35.78 -1.87 -0.46
CA SER A 51 36.75 -0.80 -0.20
C SER A 51 36.03 0.47 0.25
N PRO A 52 36.58 1.21 1.22
CA PRO A 52 36.00 2.47 1.66
C PRO A 52 36.03 3.51 0.53
N SER A 53 34.94 4.24 0.33
CA SER A 53 34.86 5.28 -0.70
C SER A 53 35.71 6.52 -0.38
N SER A 54 35.99 6.77 0.90
CA SER A 54 36.72 7.93 1.41
C SER A 54 38.22 7.68 1.64
N GLY A 55 38.74 6.49 1.34
CA GLY A 55 40.13 6.11 1.63
C GLY A 55 40.45 5.89 3.12
N GLU A 56 39.62 6.40 4.04
CA GLU A 56 39.64 6.09 5.46
C GLU A 56 38.58 5.04 5.80
N GLY A 57 39.02 3.80 5.98
CA GLY A 57 38.15 2.69 6.41
C GLY A 57 38.83 1.34 6.28
N LYS A 58 38.30 0.34 7.01
CA LYS A 58 38.81 -1.03 6.96
C LYS A 58 38.36 -1.69 5.66
N SER A 59 39.25 -1.87 4.70
CA SER A 59 39.01 -2.78 3.58
C SER A 59 38.72 -4.16 4.16
N THR A 60 37.52 -4.68 3.87
CA THR A 60 37.22 -6.07 4.21
C THR A 60 37.94 -6.89 3.15
N GLY A 61 38.90 -7.71 3.56
CA GLY A 61 39.88 -8.36 2.67
C GLY A 61 39.28 -9.18 1.54
N GLU A 62 40.15 -9.80 0.75
CA GLU A 62 39.78 -10.64 -0.41
C GLU A 62 38.62 -11.60 -0.06
N ASN A 63 37.57 -11.58 -0.88
CA ASN A 63 36.32 -12.35 -0.74
C ASN A 63 35.42 -11.93 0.43
N ALA A 64 35.20 -10.62 0.60
CA ALA A 64 34.29 -10.11 1.63
C ALA A 64 32.84 -10.60 1.49
N PHE A 65 32.42 -10.91 0.25
CA PHE A 65 31.19 -11.63 -0.06
C PHE A 65 31.48 -12.73 -1.09
N SER A 66 30.81 -13.87 -0.92
CA SER A 66 30.79 -14.96 -1.91
C SER A 66 29.40 -15.60 -1.94
N SER A 67 28.87 -15.82 -3.15
CA SER A 67 27.61 -16.53 -3.35
C SER A 67 27.80 -18.06 -3.22
N ASN A 68 26.68 -18.79 -3.21
CA ASN A 68 26.74 -20.22 -3.50
C ASN A 68 27.25 -20.48 -4.93
N ALA A 69 27.70 -21.70 -5.21
CA ALA A 69 28.01 -22.12 -6.57
C ALA A 69 26.73 -22.12 -7.42
N LEU A 70 26.79 -21.49 -8.57
CA LEU A 70 25.71 -21.32 -9.54
C LEU A 70 26.17 -21.90 -10.87
N ARG A 71 25.25 -22.39 -11.70
CA ARG A 71 25.61 -22.76 -13.07
C ARG A 71 25.85 -21.49 -13.89
N ALA A 72 26.89 -21.47 -14.71
CA ALA A 72 27.17 -20.38 -15.65
C ALA A 72 25.96 -20.11 -16.56
N ALA A 73 25.23 -21.16 -16.96
CA ALA A 73 23.99 -21.09 -17.73
C ALA A 73 22.85 -20.26 -17.10
N THR A 74 22.88 -19.98 -15.79
CA THR A 74 21.84 -19.17 -15.15
C THR A 74 21.86 -17.72 -15.62
N GLY A 75 23.05 -17.19 -15.94
CA GLY A 75 23.24 -15.84 -16.49
C GLY A 75 22.83 -14.67 -15.57
N SER A 76 22.32 -14.94 -14.36
CA SER A 76 21.93 -13.92 -13.40
C SER A 76 21.90 -14.42 -11.96
N TYR A 77 22.08 -13.50 -11.02
CA TYR A 77 22.03 -13.75 -9.58
C TYR A 77 21.48 -12.52 -8.85
N GLY A 78 20.50 -12.75 -7.97
CA GLY A 78 19.99 -11.73 -7.07
C GLY A 78 20.85 -11.65 -5.82
N TRP A 79 21.57 -10.55 -5.65
CA TRP A 79 22.41 -10.29 -4.49
C TRP A 79 21.70 -9.38 -3.49
N ASP A 80 21.40 -9.92 -2.32
CA ASP A 80 20.83 -9.16 -1.21
C ASP A 80 21.93 -8.39 -0.46
N ILE A 81 22.04 -7.08 -0.74
CA ILE A 81 23.06 -6.24 -0.12
C ILE A 81 22.61 -5.86 1.29
N ARG A 82 23.28 -6.42 2.30
CA ARG A 82 22.97 -6.14 3.71
C ARG A 82 23.47 -4.76 4.12
N GLN A 83 22.70 -4.06 4.95
CA GLN A 83 23.13 -2.80 5.57
C GLN A 83 24.40 -2.94 6.41
N SER A 84 24.71 -4.14 6.91
CA SER A 84 25.95 -4.42 7.65
C SER A 84 27.23 -4.23 6.82
N VAL A 85 27.12 -4.16 5.48
CA VAL A 85 28.25 -3.85 4.59
C VAL A 85 28.73 -2.41 4.78
N LEU A 86 27.79 -1.50 5.04
CA LEU A 86 28.09 -0.13 5.44
C LEU A 86 28.53 -0.22 6.91
N GLY A 87 29.85 -0.19 7.14
CA GLY A 87 30.38 -0.16 8.50
C GLY A 87 29.74 0.95 9.33
N ASN A 88 29.74 0.80 10.66
CA ASN A 88 29.12 1.78 11.56
C ASN A 88 29.59 3.20 11.26
N GLY A 89 28.68 4.07 10.80
CA GLY A 89 28.97 5.48 10.49
C GLY A 89 29.52 5.76 9.09
N THR A 90 29.51 4.81 8.16
CA THR A 90 29.84 5.06 6.75
C THR A 90 28.59 5.15 5.88
N ASP A 91 28.48 6.24 5.12
CA ASP A 91 27.34 6.48 4.22
C ASP A 91 27.49 5.78 2.87
N SER A 92 28.72 5.42 2.48
CA SER A 92 28.96 4.68 1.24
C SER A 92 30.21 3.81 1.28
N VAL A 93 30.17 2.71 0.52
CA VAL A 93 31.26 1.75 0.34
C VAL A 93 31.32 1.37 -1.14
N ASN A 94 32.52 1.23 -1.68
CA ASN A 94 32.73 0.72 -3.03
C ASN A 94 32.83 -0.81 -2.98
N ALA A 95 32.07 -1.49 -3.83
CA ALA A 95 32.11 -2.94 -3.97
C ALA A 95 32.62 -3.31 -5.36
N GLN A 96 33.75 -4.01 -5.41
CA GLN A 96 34.33 -4.52 -6.66
C GLN A 96 33.80 -5.93 -6.88
N LEU A 97 33.08 -6.15 -7.99
CA LEU A 97 32.50 -7.45 -8.32
C LEU A 97 33.50 -8.33 -9.07
N TYR A 98 33.38 -9.64 -8.86
CA TYR A 98 34.15 -10.68 -9.51
C TYR A 98 33.31 -11.91 -9.79
N ILE A 99 33.61 -12.61 -10.87
CA ILE A 99 33.11 -13.97 -11.13
C ILE A 99 34.29 -14.92 -11.08
N ALA A 100 34.22 -15.92 -10.21
CA ALA A 100 35.21 -16.98 -10.13
C ALA A 100 34.62 -18.31 -10.59
N VAL A 101 35.40 -19.09 -11.33
CA VAL A 101 35.02 -20.45 -11.73
C VAL A 101 35.34 -21.39 -10.57
N VAL A 102 34.38 -22.25 -10.21
CA VAL A 102 34.57 -23.25 -9.16
C VAL A 102 35.02 -24.55 -9.79
N SER A 103 36.18 -25.03 -9.39
CA SER A 103 36.73 -26.32 -9.80
C SER A 103 36.10 -27.48 -9.02
N THR A 104 36.28 -28.71 -9.49
CA THR A 104 35.65 -29.93 -8.94
C THR A 104 36.09 -30.28 -7.52
N ASP A 105 37.24 -29.76 -7.11
CA ASP A 105 37.80 -29.82 -5.75
C ASP A 105 37.20 -28.76 -4.81
N GLY A 106 36.31 -27.89 -5.32
CA GLY A 106 35.69 -26.80 -4.57
C GLY A 106 36.58 -25.56 -4.45
N SER A 107 37.77 -25.56 -5.08
CA SER A 107 38.62 -24.37 -5.15
C SER A 107 38.12 -23.41 -6.22
N THR A 108 38.27 -22.10 -5.97
CA THR A 108 37.95 -21.05 -6.94
C THR A 108 39.17 -20.79 -7.81
N GLN A 109 39.01 -20.94 -9.13
CA GLN A 109 40.01 -20.64 -10.14
C GLN A 109 39.49 -19.55 -11.08
N ASN A 110 40.41 -18.89 -11.79
CA ASN A 110 40.10 -17.95 -12.87
C ASN A 110 39.11 -16.84 -12.46
N ARG A 111 39.52 -15.98 -11.53
CA ARG A 111 38.73 -14.85 -11.03
C ARG A 111 38.73 -13.73 -12.06
N THR A 112 37.60 -13.50 -12.71
CA THR A 112 37.40 -12.40 -13.68
C THR A 112 36.92 -11.15 -12.96
N THR A 113 37.61 -10.04 -13.18
CA THR A 113 37.26 -8.72 -12.63
C THR A 113 36.04 -8.16 -13.33
N GLY A 114 35.08 -7.68 -12.54
CA GLY A 114 33.83 -7.09 -13.01
C GLY A 114 33.72 -5.58 -12.77
N PRO A 115 32.49 -5.06 -12.79
CA PRO A 115 32.21 -3.65 -12.53
C PRO A 115 32.47 -3.27 -11.06
N LEU A 116 32.91 -2.03 -10.86
CA LEU A 116 32.95 -1.39 -9.55
C LEU A 116 31.60 -0.73 -9.29
N ILE A 117 30.92 -1.04 -8.19
CA ILE A 117 29.67 -0.41 -7.80
C ILE A 117 29.82 0.35 -6.49
N LYS A 118 28.94 1.33 -6.26
CA LYS A 118 28.91 2.10 -5.02
C LYS A 118 27.65 1.75 -4.23
N VAL A 119 27.83 1.13 -3.07
CA VAL A 119 26.76 0.85 -2.12
C VAL A 119 26.58 2.08 -1.25
N VAL A 120 25.35 2.61 -1.19
CA VAL A 120 25.00 3.78 -0.37
C VAL A 120 24.03 3.40 0.73
N SER A 121 24.07 4.11 1.85
CA SER A 121 23.08 3.95 2.90
C SER A 121 21.69 4.26 2.38
N PRO A 122 20.66 3.51 2.80
CA PRO A 122 19.29 3.93 2.58
C PRO A 122 19.13 5.25 3.31
N THR A 123 19.03 6.33 2.55
CA THR A 123 18.58 7.60 3.09
C THR A 123 17.24 7.30 3.74
N ALA A 124 17.18 7.30 5.07
CA ALA A 124 15.91 7.33 5.79
C ALA A 124 15.07 8.37 5.07
N PRO A 125 13.82 8.08 4.64
CA PRO A 125 13.11 8.91 3.68
C PRO A 125 13.12 10.34 4.20
N SER A 126 14.08 11.11 3.70
CA SER A 126 14.07 12.53 3.88
C SER A 126 12.84 12.93 3.10
N SER A 127 12.06 13.83 3.68
CA SER A 127 11.10 14.61 2.94
C SER A 127 11.86 15.51 1.93
N ASP A 128 12.69 14.91 1.08
CA ASP A 128 13.35 15.55 -0.03
C ASP A 128 12.35 15.52 -1.18
N SER A 129 11.71 16.67 -1.26
CA SER A 129 11.01 17.22 -2.40
C SER A 129 11.86 17.18 -3.67
N ASN A 130 12.04 16.00 -4.27
CA ASN A 130 12.61 15.87 -5.61
C ASN A 130 11.72 15.00 -6.51
N GLY A 131 10.98 15.70 -7.37
CA GLY A 131 10.55 15.22 -8.70
C GLY A 131 9.38 14.25 -8.79
N GLY A 132 9.00 13.56 -7.71
CA GLY A 132 7.79 12.75 -7.69
C GLY A 132 6.57 13.64 -7.49
N VAL A 133 5.69 13.73 -8.49
CA VAL A 133 4.36 14.35 -8.30
C VAL A 133 3.71 13.68 -7.10
N ASN A 134 3.58 14.39 -5.99
CA ASN A 134 2.96 13.87 -4.78
C ASN A 134 1.48 13.61 -5.07
N ILE A 135 1.16 12.40 -5.52
CA ILE A 135 -0.19 11.97 -5.91
C ILE A 135 -1.17 12.23 -4.76
N VAL A 136 -0.75 12.03 -3.50
CA VAL A 136 -1.55 12.35 -2.32
C VAL A 136 -1.84 13.85 -2.19
N ALA A 137 -0.86 14.71 -2.48
CA ALA A 137 -1.04 16.17 -2.43
C ALA A 137 -1.99 16.69 -3.54
N ILE A 138 -2.16 15.95 -4.63
CA ILE A 138 -3.15 16.27 -5.68
C ILE A 138 -4.52 15.67 -5.37
N ILE A 139 -4.58 14.43 -4.90
CA ILE A 139 -5.86 13.73 -4.67
C ILE A 139 -6.65 14.41 -3.54
N VAL A 140 -6.00 14.82 -2.46
CA VAL A 140 -6.67 15.41 -1.29
C VAL A 140 -7.47 16.68 -1.65
N PRO A 141 -6.90 17.72 -2.29
CA PRO A 141 -7.67 18.91 -2.65
C PRO A 141 -8.75 18.63 -3.71
N VAL A 142 -8.55 17.66 -4.61
CA VAL A 142 -9.56 17.28 -5.60
C VAL A 142 -10.77 16.63 -4.92
N VAL A 143 -10.55 15.67 -4.03
CA VAL A 143 -11.64 15.00 -3.30
C VAL A 143 -12.38 16.00 -2.41
N VAL A 144 -11.66 16.87 -1.70
CA VAL A 144 -12.26 17.92 -0.87
C VAL A 144 -13.07 18.91 -1.73
N GLY A 145 -12.53 19.32 -2.88
CA GLY A 145 -13.22 20.21 -3.82
C GLY A 145 -14.51 19.59 -4.38
N VAL A 146 -14.48 18.32 -4.76
CA VAL A 146 -15.66 17.59 -5.26
C VAL A 146 -16.72 17.45 -4.18
N LEU A 147 -16.34 17.15 -2.93
CA LEU A 147 -17.30 17.06 -1.81
C LEU A 147 -17.95 18.41 -1.51
N ILE A 148 -17.18 19.51 -1.55
CA ILE A 148 -17.72 20.86 -1.36
C ILE A 148 -18.67 21.24 -2.50
N LEU A 149 -18.30 20.97 -3.75
CA LEU A 149 -19.17 21.25 -4.91
C LEU A 149 -20.44 20.41 -4.88
N ALA A 150 -20.35 19.14 -4.49
CA ALA A 150 -21.51 18.27 -4.30
C ALA A 150 -22.42 18.77 -3.17
N ALA A 151 -21.86 19.26 -2.07
CA ALA A 151 -22.63 19.83 -0.96
C ALA A 151 -23.37 21.11 -1.39
N ILE A 152 -22.70 22.03 -2.10
CA ILE A 152 -23.30 23.27 -2.60
C ILE A 152 -24.36 22.95 -3.68
N GLY A 153 -24.04 22.09 -4.63
CA GLY A 153 -24.96 21.66 -5.69
C GLY A 153 -26.20 20.94 -5.13
N GLY A 154 -25.99 20.06 -4.15
CA GLY A 154 -27.06 19.39 -3.41
C GLY A 154 -27.94 20.37 -2.64
N TYR A 155 -27.33 21.32 -1.93
CA TYR A 155 -28.06 22.37 -1.20
C TYR A 155 -28.89 23.27 -2.13
N LEU A 156 -28.32 23.69 -3.26
CA LEU A 156 -29.04 24.51 -4.25
C LEU A 156 -30.15 23.75 -4.96
N CYS A 157 -29.93 22.47 -5.30
CA CYS A 157 -30.96 21.62 -5.89
C CYS A 157 -32.10 21.32 -4.90
N ALA A 158 -31.78 21.07 -3.63
CA ALA A 158 -32.74 20.89 -2.55
C ALA A 158 -33.59 22.16 -2.35
N LYS A 159 -32.94 23.34 -2.31
CA LYS A 159 -33.61 24.64 -2.16
C LYS A 159 -34.47 25.01 -3.37
N ARG A 160 -34.07 24.63 -4.59
CA ARG A 160 -34.86 24.85 -5.81
C ARG A 160 -36.05 23.89 -5.94
N ARG A 161 -35.94 22.67 -5.42
CA ARG A 161 -37.03 21.70 -5.44
C ARG A 161 -38.11 22.02 -4.40
N ASP A 162 -37.73 22.49 -3.21
CA ASP A 162 -38.67 22.90 -2.17
C ASP A 162 -38.16 24.13 -1.38
N PRO A 163 -38.79 25.32 -1.50
CA PRO A 163 -38.40 26.50 -0.73
C PRO A 163 -38.68 26.39 0.79
N GLY A 164 -39.27 25.27 1.24
CA GLY A 164 -39.50 24.94 2.65
C GLY A 164 -38.53 23.92 3.24
N TRP A 165 -37.46 23.53 2.53
CA TRP A 165 -36.47 22.56 3.03
C TRP A 165 -35.75 23.13 4.27
N SER A 166 -36.00 22.54 5.42
CA SER A 166 -35.24 22.77 6.66
C SER A 166 -34.39 21.53 6.96
N LEU A 167 -33.15 21.75 7.43
CA LEU A 167 -32.21 20.70 7.87
C LEU A 167 -32.81 19.75 8.93
N LYS A 168 -33.90 20.17 9.61
CA LYS A 168 -34.69 19.33 10.53
C LYS A 168 -35.37 18.12 9.88
N GLY A 169 -35.49 18.05 8.56
CA GLY A 169 -36.11 16.91 7.85
C GLY A 169 -35.15 15.75 7.53
N MET A 170 -33.84 15.95 7.63
CA MET A 170 -32.84 14.95 7.22
C MET A 170 -32.44 13.99 8.36
N PHE A 171 -32.59 14.41 9.62
CA PHE A 171 -32.62 13.51 10.76
C PHE A 171 -34.08 13.17 11.04
N GLY A 172 -34.52 12.01 10.54
CA GLY A 172 -35.90 11.55 10.62
C GLY A 172 -36.44 11.49 12.06
N LEU A 173 -37.01 12.59 12.53
CA LEU A 173 -38.03 12.56 13.56
C LEU A 173 -39.38 12.71 12.86
N GLY A 174 -40.11 11.60 12.85
CA GLY A 174 -41.40 11.44 12.21
C GLY A 174 -42.33 12.60 12.55
N LYS A 175 -42.67 13.36 11.51
CA LYS A 175 -43.74 14.34 11.57
C LYS A 175 -45.05 13.56 11.62
N THR A 176 -45.62 13.44 12.82
CA THR A 176 -46.98 12.92 13.03
C THR A 176 -47.93 13.75 12.17
N ARG A 177 -48.49 13.11 11.15
CA ARG A 177 -49.57 13.67 10.35
C ARG A 177 -50.81 13.75 11.25
N THR A 178 -51.13 14.95 11.72
CA THR A 178 -52.47 15.26 12.22
C THR A 178 -53.42 15.33 11.03
N PRO A 179 -54.45 14.47 10.92
CA PRO A 179 -55.46 14.63 9.89
C PRO A 179 -56.32 15.85 10.23
N LYS A 180 -56.24 16.88 9.38
CA LYS A 180 -57.22 17.97 9.36
C LYS A 180 -58.57 17.39 8.95
N SER A 181 -59.46 17.30 9.93
CA SER A 181 -60.90 17.18 9.75
C SER A 181 -61.43 18.38 8.96
N ALA A 182 -61.94 18.15 7.75
CA ALA A 182 -62.88 19.04 7.07
C ALA A 182 -63.74 18.23 6.09
N LEU A 183 -65.00 18.01 6.47
CA LEU A 183 -66.15 17.72 5.59
C LEU A 183 -66.90 19.06 5.37
N PRO A 184 -67.88 19.18 4.44
CA PRO A 184 -68.35 18.21 3.43
C PRO A 184 -68.48 18.83 2.01
N VAL A 185 -68.86 18.03 1.00
CA VAL A 185 -69.96 18.32 0.04
C VAL A 185 -69.91 17.36 -1.17
N ALA A 186 -71.03 16.63 -1.31
CA ALA A 186 -71.68 16.05 -2.50
C ALA A 186 -70.87 15.29 -3.58
N GLY A 187 -71.23 14.00 -3.76
CA GLY A 187 -71.25 13.39 -5.09
C GLY A 187 -70.72 11.96 -5.22
N THR A 188 -71.58 10.97 -4.92
CA THR A 188 -71.68 9.63 -5.55
C THR A 188 -70.54 8.60 -5.45
N ARG A 189 -70.98 7.35 -5.22
CA ARG A 189 -70.33 6.03 -5.38
C ARG A 189 -69.47 5.50 -4.23
N GLU A 190 -70.18 4.97 -3.24
CA GLU A 190 -70.21 3.53 -2.92
C GLU A 190 -68.92 2.74 -3.18
N VAL A 191 -68.14 2.54 -2.12
CA VAL A 191 -67.47 1.27 -1.84
C VAL A 191 -67.65 1.00 -0.34
N GLN A 192 -68.56 0.07 -0.02
CA GLN A 192 -68.63 -0.53 1.31
C GLN A 192 -67.34 -1.30 1.55
N MET A 193 -66.61 -0.93 2.60
CA MET A 193 -65.80 -1.89 3.34
C MET A 193 -66.34 -1.91 4.76
N THR A 194 -66.77 -3.10 5.14
CA THR A 194 -67.43 -3.47 6.39
C THR A 194 -66.75 -2.91 7.63
N ASP A 195 -67.55 -2.20 8.41
CA ASP A 195 -67.29 -1.75 9.77
C ASP A 195 -67.09 -2.98 10.67
N MET A 196 -65.88 -3.17 11.20
CA MET A 196 -65.69 -3.98 12.39
C MET A 196 -65.84 -3.02 13.57
N SER A 197 -67.08 -2.87 14.04
CA SER A 197 -67.38 -2.07 15.21
C SER A 197 -66.77 -2.73 16.45
N MET A 198 -65.87 -2.04 17.14
CA MET A 198 -65.74 -2.21 18.59
C MET A 198 -65.29 -0.88 19.23
N GLY A 199 -66.28 -0.14 19.71
CA GLY A 199 -66.23 0.74 20.88
C GLY A 199 -65.36 1.99 20.84
N LYS A 200 -65.99 3.16 20.65
CA LYS A 200 -65.47 4.45 21.15
C LYS A 200 -65.93 4.66 22.62
N PRO A 201 -65.35 5.60 23.37
CA PRO A 201 -64.51 5.39 24.55
C PRO A 201 -65.27 5.60 25.87
N GLN A 202 -64.97 4.81 26.90
CA GLN A 202 -65.36 5.18 28.27
C GLN A 202 -64.21 5.89 28.98
N ASP A 203 -64.31 7.21 28.95
CA ASP A 203 -64.35 8.06 30.13
C ASP A 203 -63.49 7.64 31.34
N GLY A 204 -62.39 8.38 31.54
CA GLY A 204 -61.93 8.82 32.86
C GLY A 204 -61.52 7.79 33.92
N ARG A 205 -61.44 6.50 33.64
CA ARG A 205 -60.99 5.50 34.63
C ARG A 205 -59.48 5.34 34.63
N ASN A 206 -58.87 5.82 35.70
CA ASN A 206 -57.46 5.59 36.00
C ASN A 206 -57.26 4.12 36.37
N VAL A 207 -56.91 3.29 35.38
CA VAL A 207 -56.60 1.84 35.53
C VAL A 207 -55.58 1.59 36.65
N PHE A 208 -54.64 2.51 36.84
CA PHE A 208 -53.66 2.47 37.94
C PHE A 208 -54.29 2.51 39.33
N ARG A 209 -55.36 3.30 39.51
CA ARG A 209 -56.03 3.45 40.81
C ARG A 209 -56.85 2.21 41.15
N GLU A 210 -57.38 1.53 40.13
CA GLU A 210 -58.10 0.27 40.27
C GLU A 210 -57.16 -0.91 40.55
N GLU A 211 -55.98 -0.95 39.93
CA GLU A 211 -55.00 -2.02 40.17
C GLU A 211 -54.37 -1.91 41.57
N ILE A 212 -54.11 -0.69 42.06
CA ILE A 212 -53.65 -0.48 43.46
C ILE A 212 -54.69 -0.98 44.46
N ARG A 213 -55.97 -0.68 44.24
CA ARG A 213 -57.06 -1.12 45.13
C ARG A 213 -57.18 -2.64 45.17
N ARG A 214 -56.93 -3.31 44.04
CA ARG A 214 -56.96 -4.77 43.91
C ARG A 214 -55.83 -5.46 44.67
N GLN A 215 -54.65 -4.84 44.73
CA GLN A 215 -53.52 -5.37 45.49
C GLN A 215 -53.68 -5.17 47.00
N GLU A 216 -54.35 -4.10 47.44
CA GLU A 216 -54.66 -3.89 48.85
C GLU A 216 -55.69 -4.88 49.39
N GLU A 217 -56.70 -5.25 48.59
CA GLU A 217 -57.71 -6.25 48.95
C GLU A 217 -57.15 -7.69 48.97
N ALA A 218 -56.04 -7.97 48.28
CA ALA A 218 -55.39 -9.28 48.26
C ALA A 218 -54.35 -9.49 49.38
N ARG A 219 -54.14 -8.49 50.26
CA ARG A 219 -53.14 -8.52 51.34
C ARG A 219 -53.75 -8.71 52.75
N ILE A 220 -55.02 -9.10 52.83
CA ILE A 220 -55.71 -9.41 54.09
C ILE A 220 -56.04 -10.90 54.11
#